data_AF-A0A800AXI8-F1
#
_entry.id   AF-A0A800AXI8-F1
#
_cell.length_a   1.000
_cell.length_b   1.000
_cell.length_c   1.000
_cell.angle_alpha   90.00
_cell.angle_beta   90.00
_cell.angle_gamma   90.00
#
_symmetry.space_group_name_H-M   'P 1'
#
loop_
_entity.id
_entity.type
_entity.pdbx_description
1 polymer ?
#
loop_
_entity_poly.entity_id
_entity_poly.type
_entity_poly.pdbx_seq_one_letter_code
_entity_poly.pdbx_strand_id
1 'polypeptide(L)'
;MLSRFYPAKKLIIVPTAIKYQTALITNAQGLKDIFGKDFKSIAKEQLDLIKVISEHITAIKSKTKKMIEARKKANKIDDVEKKALAYCDKVKPFFDEIRYHCDKLEIMVDDELWPLSKYREMLFTR
;
A
#
# COMPACT_ATOMS: atom_id res chain seq x y z
N MET A 1 -7.06 -14.31 15.47
CA MET A 1 -7.45 -14.31 14.04
C MET A 1 -6.90 -13.11 13.24
N LEU A 2 -6.99 -11.87 13.74
CA LEU A 2 -6.54 -10.68 12.99
C LEU A 2 -5.03 -10.58 12.72
N SER A 3 -4.18 -11.26 13.50
CA SER A 3 -2.72 -11.21 13.36
C SER A 3 -2.14 -12.04 12.21
N ARG A 4 -2.90 -13.01 11.66
CA ARG A 4 -2.49 -13.87 10.54
C ARG A 4 -2.92 -13.33 9.16
N PHE A 5 -3.98 -12.53 9.09
CA PHE A 5 -4.47 -11.96 7.82
C PHE A 5 -3.67 -10.74 7.33
N TYR A 6 -3.17 -9.89 8.24
CA TYR A 6 -2.41 -8.69 7.86
C TYR A 6 -1.01 -8.94 7.26
N PRO A 7 -0.20 -9.91 7.72
CA PRO A 7 1.06 -10.22 7.04
C PRO A 7 0.83 -10.74 5.61
N ALA A 8 -0.30 -11.41 5.34
CA ALA A 8 -0.66 -11.84 4.00
C ALA A 8 -0.98 -10.64 3.08
N LYS A 9 -1.80 -9.67 3.52
CA LYS A 9 -2.08 -8.46 2.71
C LYS A 9 -0.84 -7.60 2.45
N LYS A 10 0.07 -7.47 3.44
CA LYS A 10 1.36 -6.78 3.27
C LYS A 10 2.22 -7.43 2.18
N LEU A 11 2.11 -8.75 2.02
CA LEU A 11 2.96 -9.53 1.12
C LEU A 11 2.61 -9.34 -0.36
N ILE A 12 1.36 -8.98 -0.68
CA ILE A 12 0.90 -8.99 -2.08
C ILE A 12 0.69 -7.57 -2.62
N ILE A 13 0.16 -6.64 -1.81
CA ILE A 13 -0.15 -5.28 -2.28
C ILE A 13 1.12 -4.49 -2.64
N VAL A 14 2.12 -4.51 -1.76
CA VAL A 14 3.35 -3.72 -1.97
C VAL A 14 4.14 -4.20 -3.19
N PRO A 15 4.39 -5.52 -3.39
CA PRO A 15 5.03 -5.99 -4.62
C PRO A 15 4.23 -5.71 -5.89
N THR A 16 2.90 -5.82 -5.86
CA THR A 16 2.05 -5.44 -6.99
C THR A 16 2.20 -3.96 -7.35
N ALA A 17 2.12 -3.07 -6.36
CA ALA A 17 2.29 -1.64 -6.57
C ALA A 17 3.68 -1.30 -7.14
N ILE A 18 4.73 -2.00 -6.68
CA ILE A 18 6.10 -1.86 -7.23
C ILE A 18 6.15 -2.34 -8.69
N LYS A 19 5.54 -3.48 -9.02
CA LYS A 19 5.49 -3.98 -10.41
C LYS A 19 4.81 -2.99 -11.35
N TYR A 20 3.67 -2.44 -10.93
CA TYR A 20 2.96 -1.43 -11.71
C TYR A 20 3.78 -0.14 -11.84
N GLN A 21 4.42 0.32 -10.76
CA GLN A 21 5.33 1.47 -10.80
C GLN A 21 6.48 1.25 -11.78
N THR A 22 7.07 0.04 -11.84
CA THR A 22 8.11 -0.30 -12.83
C THR A 22 7.58 -0.20 -14.25
N ALA A 23 6.37 -0.72 -14.53
CA ALA A 23 5.75 -0.61 -15.85
C ALA A 23 5.53 0.85 -16.26
N LEU A 24 5.06 1.71 -15.35
CA LEU A 24 4.93 3.15 -15.58
C LEU A 24 6.28 3.82 -15.87
N ILE A 25 7.33 3.46 -15.13
CA ILE A 25 8.68 3.99 -15.35
C ILE A 25 9.20 3.59 -16.74
N THR A 26 9.01 2.34 -17.16
CA THR A 26 9.42 1.88 -18.50
C THR A 26 8.65 2.63 -19.59
N ASN A 27 7.35 2.85 -19.41
CA ASN A 27 6.56 3.66 -20.34
C ASN A 27 7.06 5.11 -20.41
N ALA A 28 7.33 5.73 -19.26
CA ALA A 28 7.88 7.08 -19.19
C ALA A 28 9.28 7.16 -19.84
N GLN A 29 10.13 6.14 -19.69
CA GLN A 29 11.41 6.08 -20.39
C GLN A 29 11.22 6.02 -21.91
N GLY A 30 10.30 5.19 -22.41
CA GLY A 30 10.01 5.14 -23.85
C GLY A 30 9.50 6.48 -24.42
N LEU A 31 8.64 7.19 -23.67
CA LEU A 31 8.21 8.54 -24.06
C LEU A 31 9.39 9.53 -24.11
N LYS A 32 10.36 9.39 -23.19
CA LYS A 32 11.56 10.23 -23.19
C LYS A 32 12.42 9.98 -24.42
N ASP A 33 12.55 8.73 -24.83
CA ASP A 33 13.35 8.34 -25.99
C ASP A 33 12.71 8.82 -27.30
N ILE A 34 11.38 8.86 -27.38
CA ILE A 34 10.63 9.33 -28.56
C ILE A 34 10.58 10.86 -28.64
N PHE A 35 10.24 11.55 -27.53
CA PHE A 35 9.93 12.97 -27.53
C PHE A 35 11.07 13.88 -27.05
N GLY A 36 12.19 13.32 -26.59
CA GLY A 36 13.40 14.06 -26.25
C GLY A 36 13.16 15.19 -25.24
N LYS A 37 13.28 16.44 -25.69
CA LYS A 37 13.18 17.65 -24.83
C LYS A 37 11.74 17.95 -24.38
N ASP A 38 10.74 17.57 -25.17
CA ASP A 38 9.32 17.85 -24.88
C ASP A 38 8.68 16.79 -23.98
N PHE A 39 9.42 15.72 -23.67
CA PHE A 39 9.00 14.63 -22.79
C PHE A 39 8.37 15.09 -21.47
N LYS A 40 8.92 16.14 -20.85
CA LYS A 40 8.47 16.58 -19.51
C LYS A 40 7.02 17.09 -19.50
N SER A 41 6.53 17.68 -20.59
CA SER A 41 5.14 18.13 -20.66
C SER A 41 4.21 16.96 -20.98
N ILE A 42 4.64 16.04 -21.86
CA ILE A 42 3.86 14.89 -22.32
C ILE A 42 3.72 13.83 -21.23
N ALA A 43 4.79 13.57 -20.47
CA ALA A 43 4.82 12.51 -19.45
C ALA A 43 4.54 13.00 -18.03
N LYS A 44 4.03 14.23 -17.89
CA LYS A 44 3.81 14.86 -16.58
C LYS A 44 2.91 14.02 -15.68
N GLU A 45 1.77 13.57 -16.22
CA GLU A 45 0.79 12.77 -15.49
C GLU A 45 1.37 11.42 -15.04
N GLN A 46 2.16 10.76 -15.89
CA GLN A 46 2.84 9.49 -15.56
C GLN A 46 3.85 9.68 -14.44
N LEU A 47 4.65 10.76 -14.50
CA LEU A 47 5.62 11.08 -13.47
C LEU A 47 4.95 11.42 -12.13
N ASP A 48 3.84 12.14 -12.15
CA ASP A 48 3.09 12.47 -10.94
C ASP A 48 2.43 11.21 -10.34
N LEU A 49 1.86 10.32 -11.17
CA LEU A 49 1.36 9.02 -10.72
C LEU A 49 2.44 8.17 -10.06
N ILE A 50 3.63 8.08 -10.67
CA ILE A 50 4.78 7.34 -10.11
C ILE A 50 5.16 7.88 -8.71
N LYS A 51 5.17 9.21 -8.53
CA LYS A 51 5.47 9.84 -7.24
C LYS A 51 4.43 9.46 -6.20
N VAL A 52 3.14 9.62 -6.53
CA VAL A 52 2.03 9.33 -5.61
C VAL A 52 2.06 7.86 -5.18
N ILE A 53 2.24 6.93 -6.12
CA ILE A 53 2.40 5.49 -5.80
C ILE A 53 3.58 5.26 -4.84
N SER A 54 4.72 5.91 -5.09
CA SER A 54 5.92 5.81 -4.25
C SER A 54 5.67 6.28 -2.82
N GLU A 55 4.95 7.39 -2.65
CA GLU A 55 4.58 7.95 -1.36
C GLU A 55 3.69 6.99 -0.58
N HIS A 56 2.66 6.42 -1.22
CA HIS A 56 1.79 5.42 -0.61
C HIS A 56 2.57 4.17 -0.19
N ILE A 57 3.44 3.62 -1.04
CA ILE A 57 4.29 2.47 -0.72
C ILE A 57 5.18 2.77 0.50
N THR A 58 5.79 3.95 0.51
CA THR A 58 6.69 4.39 1.59
C THR A 58 5.92 4.54 2.91
N ALA A 59 4.75 5.15 2.87
CA ALA A 59 3.88 5.29 4.03
C ALA A 59 3.45 3.94 4.59
N ILE A 60 3.01 3.01 3.74
CA ILE A 60 2.65 1.62 4.15
C ILE A 60 3.84 0.95 4.85
N LYS A 61 5.04 1.00 4.26
CA LYS A 61 6.25 0.39 4.84
C LYS A 61 6.56 0.99 6.21
N SER A 62 6.54 2.32 6.32
CA SER A 62 6.84 3.07 7.54
C SER A 62 5.84 2.78 8.66
N LYS A 63 4.53 2.93 8.37
CA LYS A 63 3.45 2.67 9.33
C LYS A 63 3.44 1.21 9.78
N THR A 64 3.67 0.28 8.86
CA THR A 64 3.76 -1.14 9.26
C THR A 64 4.95 -1.41 10.18
N LYS A 65 6.11 -0.78 9.94
CA LYS A 65 7.26 -0.91 10.84
C LYS A 65 6.91 -0.40 12.23
N LYS A 66 6.28 0.78 12.33
CA LYS A 66 5.83 1.36 13.61
C LYS A 66 4.80 0.46 14.32
N MET A 67 3.84 -0.07 13.58
CA MET A 67 2.85 -1.03 14.11
C MET A 67 3.50 -2.29 14.67
N ILE A 68 4.50 -2.86 13.98
CA ILE A 68 5.25 -4.03 14.45
C ILE A 68 5.96 -3.72 15.76
N GLU A 69 6.59 -2.55 15.88
CA GLU A 69 7.24 -2.13 17.13
C GLU A 69 6.24 -1.91 18.27
N ALA A 70 5.10 -1.29 18.00
CA ALA A 70 4.01 -1.15 18.97
C ALA A 70 3.49 -2.53 19.43
N ARG A 71 3.32 -3.46 18.49
CA ARG A 71 2.91 -4.84 18.79
C ARG A 71 3.93 -5.58 19.65
N LYS A 72 5.22 -5.41 19.36
CA LYS A 72 6.31 -5.98 20.18
C LYS A 72 6.26 -5.48 21.61
N LYS A 73 6.00 -4.17 21.81
CA LYS A 73 5.84 -3.58 23.15
C LYS A 73 4.61 -4.14 23.87
N ALA A 74 3.45 -4.18 23.20
CA ALA A 74 2.21 -4.71 23.78
C ALA A 74 2.33 -6.19 24.18
N ASN A 75 3.06 -6.99 23.40
CA ASN A 75 3.28 -8.41 23.70
C ASN A 75 4.11 -8.69 24.95
N LYS A 76 4.89 -7.70 25.45
CA LYS A 76 5.68 -7.83 26.68
C LYS A 76 4.87 -7.57 27.95
N ILE A 77 3.60 -7.19 27.84
CA ILE A 77 2.73 -6.97 29.00
C ILE A 77 2.21 -8.33 29.46
N ASP A 78 2.43 -8.72 30.71
CA ASP A 78 1.96 -10.03 31.20
C ASP A 78 0.46 -10.04 31.46
N ASP A 79 -0.04 -8.96 32.06
CA ASP A 79 -1.46 -8.77 32.35
C ASP A 79 -2.31 -8.70 31.07
N VAL A 80 -3.32 -9.56 30.99
CA VAL A 80 -4.12 -9.76 29.77
C VAL A 80 -5.00 -8.54 29.48
N GLU A 81 -5.56 -7.90 30.50
CA GLU A 81 -6.43 -6.73 30.34
C GLU A 81 -5.63 -5.53 29.83
N LYS A 82 -4.48 -5.24 30.46
CA LYS A 82 -3.55 -4.19 30.02
C LYS A 82 -2.99 -4.47 28.63
N LYS A 83 -2.73 -5.74 28.30
CA LYS A 83 -2.34 -6.15 26.95
C LYS A 83 -3.44 -5.83 25.94
N ALA A 84 -4.70 -6.16 26.25
CA ALA A 84 -5.84 -5.88 25.36
C ALA A 84 -6.00 -4.38 25.11
N LEU A 85 -5.93 -3.56 26.17
CA LEU A 85 -5.97 -2.09 26.06
C LEU A 85 -4.81 -1.56 25.20
N ALA A 86 -3.58 -2.04 25.42
CA ALA A 86 -2.43 -1.64 24.62
C ALA A 86 -2.60 -1.99 23.13
N TYR A 87 -3.23 -3.12 22.81
CA TYR A 87 -3.56 -3.45 21.42
C TYR A 87 -4.61 -2.51 20.83
N CYS A 88 -5.68 -2.21 21.59
CA CYS A 88 -6.74 -1.31 21.15
C CYS A 88 -6.23 0.10 20.88
N ASP A 89 -5.38 0.62 21.77
CA ASP A 89 -4.99 2.03 21.74
C ASP A 89 -3.71 2.28 20.95
N LYS A 90 -2.81 1.30 20.89
CA LYS A 90 -1.47 1.47 20.29
C LYS A 90 -1.25 0.67 19.02
N VAL A 91 -1.98 -0.42 18.78
CA VAL A 91 -1.76 -1.28 17.60
C VAL A 91 -2.88 -1.10 16.57
N LYS A 92 -4.14 -1.13 16.99
CA LYS A 92 -5.31 -0.99 16.12
C LYS A 92 -5.31 0.30 15.26
N PRO A 93 -4.91 1.49 15.76
CA PRO A 93 -4.99 2.71 14.95
C PRO A 93 -4.14 2.66 13.67
N PHE A 94 -3.05 1.88 13.65
CA PHE A 94 -2.24 1.71 12.45
C PHE A 94 -2.97 0.96 11.33
N PHE A 95 -4.00 0.19 11.64
CA PHE A 95 -4.74 -0.58 10.64
C PHE A 95 -5.47 0.36 9.69
N ASP A 96 -6.12 1.39 10.22
CA ASP A 96 -6.87 2.38 9.44
C ASP A 96 -5.93 3.23 8.57
N GLU A 97 -4.78 3.63 9.12
CA GLU A 97 -3.76 4.36 8.35
C GLU A 97 -3.19 3.52 7.21
N ILE A 98 -2.81 2.27 7.47
CA ILE A 98 -2.28 1.38 6.43
C ILE A 98 -3.35 1.10 5.38
N ARG A 99 -4.59 0.87 5.82
CA ARG A 99 -5.73 0.62 4.94
C ARG A 99 -5.97 1.80 4.01
N TYR A 100 -5.96 3.03 4.52
CA TYR A 100 -6.11 4.23 3.69
C TYR A 100 -5.14 4.23 2.51
N HIS A 101 -3.85 3.94 2.73
CA HIS A 101 -2.88 3.92 1.64
C HIS A 101 -3.09 2.71 0.69
N CYS A 102 -3.48 1.55 1.20
CA CYS A 102 -3.82 0.39 0.37
C CYS A 102 -5.02 0.67 -0.54
N ASP A 103 -6.10 1.25 0.01
CA ASP A 103 -7.32 1.57 -0.70
C ASP A 103 -7.06 2.63 -1.79
N LYS A 104 -6.14 3.58 -1.54
CA LYS A 104 -5.68 4.53 -2.57
C LYS A 104 -4.89 3.85 -3.69
N LEU A 105 -4.02 2.90 -3.35
CA LEU A 105 -3.30 2.11 -4.35
C LEU A 105 -4.24 1.23 -5.19
N GLU A 106 -5.32 0.68 -4.61
CA GLU A 106 -6.32 -0.12 -5.33
C GLU A 106 -7.02 0.65 -6.46
N ILE A 107 -7.18 1.96 -6.29
CA ILE A 107 -7.80 2.85 -7.28
C ILE A 107 -6.80 3.25 -8.37
N MET A 108 -5.51 3.35 -8.03
CA MET A 108 -4.46 3.83 -8.93
C MET A 108 -3.80 2.72 -9.75
N VAL A 109 -3.78 1.50 -9.23
CA VAL A 109 -3.18 0.34 -9.91
C VAL A 109 -4.22 -0.32 -10.80
N ASP A 110 -3.77 -0.70 -11.99
CA ASP A 110 -4.56 -1.43 -12.99
C ASP A 110 -5.21 -2.69 -12.40
N ASP A 111 -6.48 -2.89 -12.72
CA ASP A 111 -7.31 -4.02 -12.29
C ASP A 111 -6.69 -5.37 -12.65
N GLU A 112 -6.04 -5.49 -13.82
CA GLU A 112 -5.44 -6.76 -14.28
C GLU A 112 -4.25 -7.21 -13.41
N LEU A 113 -3.54 -6.26 -12.82
CA LEU A 113 -2.38 -6.53 -11.97
C LEU A 113 -2.76 -6.66 -10.49
N TRP A 114 -3.98 -6.27 -10.13
CA TRP A 114 -4.42 -6.25 -8.74
C TRP A 114 -4.80 -7.65 -8.26
N PRO A 115 -4.13 -8.18 -7.22
CA PRO A 115 -4.21 -9.59 -6.85
C PRO A 115 -5.45 -9.96 -6.01
N LEU A 116 -6.24 -8.96 -5.61
CA LEU A 116 -7.42 -9.15 -4.77
C LEU A 116 -8.65 -8.76 -5.58
N SER A 117 -9.74 -9.52 -5.45
CA SER A 117 -11.03 -9.09 -5.97
C SER A 117 -11.36 -7.71 -5.43
N LYS A 118 -11.73 -6.79 -6.30
CA LYS A 118 -12.02 -5.41 -5.87
C LYS A 118 -13.27 -5.40 -5.02
N TYR A 119 -13.39 -4.43 -4.13
CA TYR A 119 -14.55 -4.34 -3.24
C TYR A 119 -15.89 -4.28 -4.01
N ARG A 120 -15.88 -3.71 -5.22
CA ARG A 120 -17.02 -3.72 -6.17
C ARG A 120 -17.40 -5.13 -6.62
N GLU A 121 -16.44 -5.98 -6.92
CA GLU A 121 -16.67 -7.35 -7.39
C GLU A 121 -17.18 -8.24 -6.26
N MET A 122 -16.71 -8.03 -5.03
CA MET A 122 -17.19 -8.76 -3.85
C MET A 122 -18.64 -8.41 -3.48
N LEU A 123 -19.09 -7.18 -3.76
CA LEU A 123 -20.43 -6.71 -3.41
C LEU A 123 -21.45 -6.87 -4.54
N PHE A 124 -20.98 -7.03 -5.78
CA PHE A 124 -21.82 -7.17 -6.96
C PHE A 124 -21.35 -8.34 -7.83
N THR A 125 -21.32 -9.54 -7.26
CA THR A 125 -21.33 -10.77 -8.05
C THR A 125 -22.70 -10.91 -8.71
N ARG A 126 -22.76 -10.77 -10.03
CA ARG A 126 -23.92 -11.20 -10.83
C ARG A 126 -23.83 -12.69 -11.11
#